data_AF-A0A7V8AAH0-F1
#
_entry.id   AF-A0A7V8AAH0-F1
#
_cell.length_a   1.000
_cell.length_b   1.000
_cell.length_c   1.000
_cell.angle_alpha   90.00
_cell.angle_beta   90.00
_cell.angle_gamma   90.00
#
_symmetry.space_group_name_H-M   'P 1'
#
loop_
_entity.id
_entity.type
_entity.pdbx_description
1 polymer ?
#
loop_
_entity_poly.entity_id
_entity_poly.type
_entity_poly.pdbx_seq_one_letter_code
_entity_poly.pdbx_strand_id
1 'polypeptide(L)'
;MNFYAVKKSQEVRALPKWKITLEYDGSAFCGWQSQPNGKGVQNLVEYAIAQIDGGKRNVSVAGRTDAGVHALGQVCSAMLEKDWKPHRLLSGPNSFFREEGKVSAIKAELMADDFDARFSAKTRKYLYIIQN
;
A
#
# COMPACT_ATOMS: atom_id res chain seq x y z
N MET A 1 12.66 41.11 29.39
CA MET A 1 12.45 41.38 27.95
C MET A 1 12.26 40.02 27.28
N ASN A 2 11.02 39.68 26.91
CA ASN A 2 10.60 38.32 26.54
C ASN A 2 11.10 37.92 25.14
N PHE A 3 11.82 36.80 25.07
CA PHE A 3 12.12 36.09 23.83
C PHE A 3 10.95 35.16 23.49
N TYR A 4 9.97 35.67 22.72
CA TYR A 4 9.04 34.77 22.03
C TYR A 4 9.71 34.28 20.75
N ALA A 5 10.21 33.05 20.78
CA ALA A 5 10.60 32.33 19.58
C ALA A 5 9.34 32.07 18.73
N VAL A 6 9.25 32.75 17.60
CA VAL A 6 8.25 32.48 16.57
C VAL A 6 8.50 31.05 16.06
N LYS A 7 7.61 30.12 16.41
CA LYS A 7 7.56 28.81 15.76
C LYS A 7 7.30 29.05 14.27
N LYS A 8 8.29 28.80 13.42
CA LYS A 8 8.08 28.74 11.96
C LYS A 8 6.94 27.77 11.70
N SER A 9 5.87 28.29 11.10
CA SER A 9 4.78 27.49 10.54
C SER A 9 5.37 26.48 9.55
N GLN A 10 5.19 25.18 9.81
CA GLN A 10 5.52 24.14 8.85
C GLN A 10 4.59 24.31 7.64
N GLU A 11 5.15 24.57 6.46
CA GLU A 11 4.44 24.38 5.21
C GLU A 11 3.98 22.91 5.14
N VAL A 12 2.67 22.70 4.97
CA VAL A 12 2.11 21.37 4.75
C VAL A 12 2.52 20.96 3.34
N ARG A 13 3.68 20.30 3.21
CA ARG A 13 4.11 19.73 1.94
C ARG A 13 3.15 18.61 1.55
N ALA A 14 2.52 18.72 0.38
CA ALA A 14 1.75 17.62 -0.19
C ALA A 14 2.68 16.42 -0.43
N LEU A 15 2.30 15.26 0.11
CA LEU A 15 3.08 14.04 0.02
C LEU A 15 2.89 13.38 -1.35
N PRO A 16 3.97 13.02 -2.07
CA PRO A 16 3.89 12.29 -3.34
C PRO A 16 2.94 11.09 -3.30
N LYS A 17 2.07 10.99 -4.32
CA LYS A 17 1.12 9.89 -4.47
C LYS A 17 1.73 8.74 -5.28
N TRP A 18 1.76 7.55 -4.68
CA TRP A 18 2.27 6.36 -5.32
C TRP A 18 1.15 5.36 -5.61
N LYS A 19 1.18 4.78 -6.81
CA LYS A 19 0.44 3.58 -7.18
C LYS A 19 1.36 2.38 -7.05
N ILE A 20 0.93 1.39 -6.27
CA ILE A 20 1.66 0.15 -6.05
C ILE A 20 0.78 -1.00 -6.53
N THR A 21 1.31 -1.84 -7.42
CA THR A 21 0.65 -3.06 -7.90
C THR A 21 1.22 -4.24 -7.14
N LEU A 22 0.32 -5.06 -6.60
CA LEU A 22 0.59 -6.19 -5.75
C LEU A 22 0.03 -7.47 -6.38
N GLU A 23 0.72 -8.57 -6.18
CA GLU A 23 0.17 -9.92 -6.30
C GLU A 23 0.20 -10.58 -4.92
N TYR A 24 -0.74 -11.49 -4.67
CA TYR A 24 -0.73 -12.28 -3.45
C TYR A 24 -1.52 -13.58 -3.56
N ASP A 25 -1.04 -14.56 -2.81
CA ASP A 25 -1.77 -15.77 -2.44
C ASP A 25 -2.60 -15.48 -1.18
N GLY A 26 -3.92 -15.38 -1.35
CA GLY A 26 -4.86 -15.04 -0.29
C GLY A 26 -5.10 -16.12 0.76
N SER A 27 -4.59 -17.35 0.59
CA SER A 27 -4.91 -18.51 1.44
C SER A 27 -4.64 -18.29 2.93
N ALA A 28 -3.63 -17.49 3.28
CA ALA A 28 -3.25 -17.20 4.66
C ALA A 28 -3.95 -15.96 5.28
N PHE A 29 -4.72 -15.22 4.48
CA PHE A 29 -5.27 -13.92 4.87
C PHE A 29 -6.79 -13.94 5.06
N CYS A 30 -7.25 -13.14 6.02
CA CYS A 30 -8.67 -12.85 6.25
C CYS A 30 -9.19 -11.76 5.29
N GLY A 31 -8.69 -11.76 4.05
CA GLY A 31 -9.01 -10.82 2.99
C GLY A 31 -8.08 -9.60 2.97
N TRP A 32 -8.46 -8.60 2.18
CA TRP A 32 -7.68 -7.37 2.06
C TRP A 32 -7.69 -6.54 3.33
N GLN A 33 -8.88 -6.23 3.85
CA GLN A 33 -9.08 -5.18 4.85
C GLN A 33 -8.35 -5.49 6.15
N SER A 34 -7.73 -4.47 6.76
CA SER A 34 -7.05 -4.62 8.06
C SER A 34 -7.99 -5.22 9.12
N GLN A 35 -7.50 -6.22 9.84
CA GLN A 35 -8.22 -6.94 10.89
C GLN A 35 -7.54 -6.77 12.26
N PRO A 36 -8.28 -6.88 13.38
CA PRO A 36 -7.69 -6.84 14.72
C PRO A 36 -6.66 -7.95 14.98
N ASN A 37 -6.80 -9.10 14.32
CA ASN A 37 -5.88 -10.24 14.41
C ASN A 37 -4.62 -10.08 13.52
N GLY A 38 -4.49 -8.97 12.80
CA GLY A 38 -3.34 -8.69 11.92
C GLY A 38 -3.32 -9.47 10.60
N LYS A 39 -4.32 -10.30 10.31
CA LYS A 39 -4.33 -11.20 9.13
C LYS A 39 -4.94 -10.59 7.87
N GLY A 40 -5.09 -9.27 7.78
CA GLY A 40 -5.45 -8.59 6.53
C GLY A 40 -4.23 -8.33 5.66
N VAL A 41 -4.34 -8.45 4.34
CA VAL A 41 -3.24 -8.05 3.43
C VAL A 41 -2.86 -6.59 3.64
N GLN A 42 -3.84 -5.72 3.92
CA GLN A 42 -3.62 -4.31 4.25
C GLN A 42 -2.74 -4.13 5.50
N ASN A 43 -2.88 -4.98 6.54
CA ASN A 43 -2.02 -4.90 7.72
C ASN A 43 -0.54 -5.06 7.35
N LEU A 44 -0.22 -6.08 6.53
CA LEU A 44 1.13 -6.38 6.08
C LEU A 44 1.68 -5.26 5.18
N VAL A 45 0.88 -4.78 4.23
CA VAL A 45 1.28 -3.70 3.31
C VAL A 45 1.55 -2.39 4.09
N GLU A 46 0.64 -1.99 4.98
CA GLU A 46 0.82 -0.77 5.78
C GLU A 46 2.01 -0.90 6.74
N TYR A 47 2.24 -2.09 7.31
CA TYR A 47 3.42 -2.36 8.12
C TYR A 47 4.71 -2.19 7.31
N ALA A 48 4.81 -2.86 6.16
CA ALA A 48 5.99 -2.80 5.30
C ALA A 48 6.28 -1.37 4.82
N ILE A 49 5.24 -0.63 4.40
CA ILE A 49 5.35 0.78 4.02
C ILE A 49 5.82 1.62 5.21
N ALA A 50 5.28 1.39 6.41
CA ALA A 50 5.66 2.16 7.59
C ALA A 50 7.14 1.96 7.97
N GLN A 51 7.64 0.73 7.87
CA GLN A 51 9.05 0.43 8.14
C GLN A 51 9.98 1.16 7.18
N ILE A 52 9.64 1.21 5.89
CA ILE A 52 10.52 1.84 4.89
C ILE A 52 10.37 3.37 4.86
N ASP A 53 9.15 3.90 5.00
CA ASP A 53 8.87 5.34 4.87
C ASP A 53 9.06 6.10 6.19
N GLY A 54 9.13 5.39 7.33
CA GLY A 54 9.42 6.00 8.64
C GLY A 54 8.20 6.63 9.31
N GLY A 55 7.07 5.93 9.30
CA GLY A 55 5.85 6.39 9.97
C GLY A 55 4.61 5.64 9.49
N LYS A 56 3.52 5.70 10.26
CA LYS A 56 2.27 5.04 9.86
C LYS A 56 1.74 5.67 8.56
N ARG A 57 1.49 4.84 7.54
CA ARG A 57 0.86 5.23 6.28
C ARG A 57 -0.37 4.37 6.05
N ASN A 58 -1.48 5.02 5.73
CA ASN A 58 -2.69 4.32 5.31
C ASN A 58 -2.62 4.11 3.80
N VAL A 59 -3.22 3.02 3.33
CA VAL A 59 -3.38 2.75 1.91
C VAL A 59 -4.86 2.73 1.49
N SER A 60 -5.14 3.24 0.28
CA SER A 60 -6.41 3.03 -0.41
C SER A 60 -6.23 1.90 -1.43
N VAL A 61 -7.28 1.14 -1.73
CA VAL A 61 -7.21 -0.05 -2.61
C VAL A 61 -8.26 0.01 -3.72
N ALA A 62 -7.91 -0.50 -4.89
CA ALA A 62 -8.81 -0.60 -6.04
C ALA A 62 -10.06 -1.42 -5.77
N GLY A 63 -9.96 -2.49 -5.00
CA GLY A 63 -11.10 -3.28 -4.54
C GLY A 63 -10.72 -4.15 -3.36
N ARG A 64 -11.66 -4.41 -2.46
CA ARG A 64 -11.44 -5.37 -1.37
C ARG A 64 -11.57 -6.79 -1.92
N THR A 65 -10.75 -7.70 -1.39
CA THR A 65 -10.87 -9.14 -1.56
C THR A 65 -11.31 -9.77 -0.25
N ASP A 66 -12.13 -10.81 -0.34
CA ASP A 66 -12.58 -11.59 0.81
C ASP A 66 -11.49 -12.59 1.25
N ALA A 67 -11.71 -13.24 2.40
CA ALA A 67 -10.78 -14.24 2.93
C ALA A 67 -10.49 -15.36 1.91
N GLY A 68 -9.22 -15.72 1.76
CA GLY A 68 -8.77 -16.74 0.81
C GLY A 68 -8.65 -16.28 -0.65
N VAL A 69 -9.19 -15.12 -1.04
CA VAL A 69 -9.16 -14.67 -2.45
C VAL A 69 -7.76 -14.16 -2.82
N HIS A 70 -7.23 -14.64 -3.95
CA HIS A 70 -5.93 -14.26 -4.50
C HIS A 70 -5.99 -12.98 -5.34
N ALA A 71 -4.83 -12.39 -5.65
CA ALA A 71 -4.72 -11.33 -6.65
C ALA A 71 -3.48 -11.46 -7.52
N LEU A 72 -3.65 -11.18 -8.81
CA LEU A 72 -2.55 -11.09 -9.80
C LEU A 72 -2.10 -9.65 -10.06
N GLY A 73 -2.83 -8.66 -9.55
CA GLY A 73 -2.60 -7.25 -9.88
C GLY A 73 -3.49 -6.32 -9.06
N GLN A 74 -3.61 -6.57 -7.75
CA GLN A 74 -4.29 -5.66 -6.85
C GLN A 74 -3.54 -4.33 -6.84
N VAL A 75 -4.27 -3.22 -6.92
CA VAL A 75 -3.64 -1.89 -6.91
C VAL A 75 -3.99 -1.20 -5.61
N CYS A 76 -2.98 -0.68 -4.91
CA CYS A 76 -3.16 0.25 -3.81
C CYS A 76 -2.47 1.59 -4.09
N SER A 77 -2.91 2.63 -3.40
CA SER A 77 -2.31 3.95 -3.43
C SER A 77 -1.91 4.40 -2.03
N ALA A 78 -0.74 5.00 -1.92
CA ALA A 78 -0.18 5.51 -0.67
C ALA A 78 0.42 6.91 -0.89
N MET A 79 0.36 7.75 0.14
CA MET A 79 1.11 9.00 0.19
C MET A 79 2.37 8.78 1.02
N LEU A 80 3.54 9.02 0.43
CA LEU A 80 4.84 8.69 1.03
C LEU A 80 5.70 9.96 1.15
N GLU A 81 6.49 10.05 2.22
CA GLU A 81 7.22 11.27 2.56
C GLU A 81 8.64 11.31 2.00
N LYS A 82 9.30 10.15 1.95
CA LYS A 82 10.67 10.08 1.42
C LYS A 82 10.67 10.21 -0.09
N ASP A 83 11.80 10.69 -0.62
CA ASP A 83 12.05 10.74 -2.06
C ASP A 83 12.36 9.32 -2.58
N TRP A 84 11.30 8.65 -3.04
CA TRP A 84 11.38 7.27 -3.47
C TRP A 84 11.69 7.14 -4.96
N LYS A 85 12.59 6.21 -5.29
CA LYS A 85 12.71 5.68 -6.65
C LYS A 85 11.80 4.45 -6.80
N PRO A 86 11.12 4.24 -7.94
CA PRO A 86 10.20 3.13 -8.14
C PRO A 86 10.76 1.76 -7.72
N HIS A 87 11.99 1.43 -8.13
CA HIS A 87 12.63 0.15 -7.78
C HIS A 87 12.84 -0.05 -6.27
N ARG A 88 13.05 1.02 -5.50
CA ARG A 88 13.20 0.95 -4.03
C ARG A 88 11.87 0.68 -3.35
N LEU A 89 10.76 1.21 -3.89
CA LEU A 89 9.40 0.89 -3.45
C LEU A 89 8.93 -0.52 -3.86
N LEU A 90 9.70 -1.22 -4.70
CA LEU A 90 9.52 -2.65 -4.91
C LEU A 90 10.37 -3.45 -3.91
N SER A 91 11.68 -3.21 -3.91
CA SER A 91 12.61 -3.99 -3.10
C SER A 91 12.38 -3.85 -1.59
N GLY A 92 12.00 -2.65 -1.14
CA GLY A 92 11.76 -2.32 0.26
C GLY A 92 10.59 -3.11 0.85
N PRO A 93 9.33 -2.93 0.38
CA PRO A 93 8.21 -3.71 0.88
C PRO A 93 8.41 -5.22 0.70
N ASN A 94 8.99 -5.64 -0.42
CA ASN A 94 9.24 -7.06 -0.68
C ASN A 94 10.19 -7.71 0.32
N SER A 95 11.10 -6.98 0.98
CA SER A 95 11.92 -7.60 2.02
C SER A 95 11.11 -8.02 3.24
N PHE A 96 10.05 -7.28 3.57
CA PHE A 96 9.13 -7.62 4.66
C PHE A 96 8.11 -8.68 4.23
N PHE A 97 7.66 -8.65 2.97
CA PHE A 97 6.71 -9.65 2.50
C PHE A 97 7.29 -11.07 2.42
N ARG A 98 8.62 -11.21 2.25
CA ARG A 98 9.29 -12.52 2.19
C ARG A 98 9.17 -13.32 3.49
N GLU A 99 9.02 -12.66 4.64
CA GLU A 99 8.83 -13.37 5.92
C GLU A 99 7.49 -14.12 5.93
N GLU A 100 6.45 -13.54 5.30
CA GLU A 100 5.13 -14.17 5.13
C GLU A 100 5.05 -15.01 3.84
N GLY A 101 5.89 -14.72 2.83
CA GLY A 101 6.04 -15.49 1.59
C GLY A 101 4.85 -15.48 0.64
N LYS A 102 3.85 -14.63 0.88
CA LYS A 102 2.54 -14.69 0.18
C LYS A 102 2.14 -13.42 -0.56
N VAL A 103 2.92 -12.34 -0.47
CA VAL A 103 2.63 -11.04 -1.12
C VAL A 103 3.89 -10.54 -1.85
N SER A 104 3.70 -9.90 -2.99
CA SER A 104 4.78 -9.22 -3.72
C SER A 104 4.29 -7.90 -4.31
N ALA A 105 5.06 -6.83 -4.12
CA ALA A 105 4.96 -5.63 -4.94
C ALA A 105 5.70 -5.84 -6.27
N ILE A 106 4.96 -5.71 -7.36
CA ILE A 106 5.45 -6.00 -8.73
C ILE A 106 5.62 -4.74 -9.58
N LYS A 107 4.97 -3.62 -9.21
CA LYS A 107 5.13 -2.33 -9.90
C LYS A 107 4.86 -1.16 -8.96
N ALA A 108 5.63 -0.07 -9.11
CA ALA A 108 5.44 1.18 -8.39
C ALA A 108 5.52 2.35 -9.38
N GLU A 109 4.57 3.28 -9.31
CA GLU A 109 4.44 4.41 -10.23
C GLU A 109 4.12 5.68 -9.42
N LEU A 110 4.82 6.77 -9.70
CA LEU A 110 4.46 8.09 -9.18
C LEU A 110 3.24 8.60 -9.96
N MET A 111 2.24 9.11 -9.24
CA MET A 111 0.97 9.54 -9.80
C MET A 111 0.71 11.01 -9.49
N ALA A 112 -0.27 11.59 -10.19
CA ALA A 112 -0.83 12.89 -9.83
C ALA A 112 -1.49 12.84 -8.44
N ASP A 113 -1.57 14.00 -7.78
CA ASP A 113 -2.03 14.11 -6.39
C ASP A 113 -3.49 13.68 -6.18
N ASP A 114 -4.30 13.76 -7.24
CA ASP A 114 -5.72 13.40 -7.28
C ASP A 114 -5.97 11.90 -7.51
N PHE A 115 -4.92 11.11 -7.76
CA PHE A 115 -5.05 9.67 -7.94
C PHE A 115 -5.46 8.98 -6.63
N ASP A 116 -6.48 8.13 -6.71
CA ASP A 116 -6.86 7.19 -5.66
C ASP A 116 -7.16 5.83 -6.29
N ALA A 117 -6.55 4.77 -5.75
CA ALA A 117 -6.69 3.43 -6.33
C ALA A 117 -8.15 2.98 -6.45
N ARG A 118 -9.02 3.34 -5.49
CA ARG A 118 -10.44 2.99 -5.48
C ARG A 118 -11.23 3.80 -6.48
N PHE A 119 -11.08 5.12 -6.47
CA PHE A 119 -11.94 6.02 -7.24
C PHE A 119 -11.47 6.22 -8.68
N SER A 120 -10.16 6.15 -8.94
CA SER A 120 -9.61 6.27 -10.30
C SER A 120 -9.75 4.95 -11.11
N ALA A 121 -10.06 3.83 -10.46
CA ALA A 121 -10.25 2.55 -11.13
C ALA A 121 -11.54 2.52 -11.96
N LYS A 122 -11.40 2.33 -13.28
CA LYS A 122 -12.52 2.26 -14.24
C LYS A 122 -13.21 0.89 -14.26
N THR A 123 -12.45 -0.20 -14.11
CA THR A 123 -12.96 -1.58 -14.13
C THR A 123 -12.16 -2.46 -13.17
N ARG A 124 -12.74 -3.59 -12.77
CA ARG A 124 -12.07 -4.69 -12.06
C ARG A 124 -12.37 -5.99 -12.80
N LYS A 125 -11.43 -6.92 -12.82
CA LYS A 125 -11.55 -8.22 -13.48
C LYS A 125 -11.28 -9.32 -12.47
N TYR A 126 -12.08 -10.38 -12.53
CA TYR A 126 -11.99 -11.55 -11.66
C TYR A 126 -11.86 -12.81 -12.52
N LEU A 127 -11.04 -13.74 -12.07
CA LEU A 127 -10.85 -15.05 -12.67
C LEU A 127 -11.23 -16.11 -11.63
N TYR A 128 -12.14 -17.00 -11.99
CA TYR A 128 -12.46 -18.18 -11.20
C TYR A 128 -11.89 -19.41 -11.91
N ILE A 129 -11.11 -20.21 -11.18
CA ILE A 129 -10.52 -21.45 -11.66
C ILE A 129 -11.29 -22.59 -11.00
N ILE A 130 -11.88 -23.47 -11.82
CA ILE A 130 -12.64 -24.63 -11.37
C ILE A 130 -11.97 -25.86 -12.01
N GLN A 131 -11.52 -26.80 -11.18
CA GLN A 131 -11.02 -28.09 -11.63
C GLN A 131 -12.16 -29.10 -11.51
N ASN A 132 -12.56 -29.68 -12.65
CA ASN A 132 -13.68 -30.64 -12.76
C ASN A 132 -13.16 -32.08 -12.79
#